data_AF-A0A2B4VEU7-F1
#
_entry.id   AF-A0A2B4VEU7-F1
#
_cell.length_a   1.000
_cell.length_b   1.000
_cell.length_c   1.000
_cell.angle_alpha   90.00
_cell.angle_beta   90.00
_cell.angle_gamma   90.00
#
_symmetry.space_group_name_H-M   'P 1'
#
loop_
_entity.id
_entity.type
_entity.pdbx_description
1 polymer ?
#
loop_
_entity_poly.entity_id
_entity_poly.type
_entity_poly.pdbx_seq_one_letter_code
_entity_poly.pdbx_strand_id
1 'polypeptide(L)'
;MNIKFSYKGVFILLFGVICANLLLVPVLRILNLSQMHSIWLVTSIAASVLLTIVVSFIDGTFVSKVQLFIRFVLFSVGCTLFTYIIVF
;
A
#
# COMPACT_ATOMS: atom_id res chain seq x y z
N MET A 1 22.59 -11.20 -10.11
CA MET A 1 21.15 -10.90 -9.96
C MET A 1 21.02 -9.39 -9.76
N ASN A 2 20.85 -8.63 -10.84
CA ASN A 2 20.82 -7.17 -10.79
C ASN A 2 19.37 -6.73 -10.53
N ILE A 3 19.03 -6.54 -9.25
CA ILE A 3 17.72 -6.01 -8.87
C ILE A 3 17.67 -4.57 -9.41
N LYS A 4 16.99 -4.36 -10.54
CA LYS A 4 16.72 -3.03 -11.08
C LYS A 4 15.77 -2.32 -10.12
N PHE A 5 16.33 -1.66 -9.13
CA PHE A 5 15.56 -0.93 -8.12
C PHE A 5 15.05 0.37 -8.74
N SER A 6 13.75 0.44 -9.02
CA SER A 6 13.11 1.63 -9.57
C SER A 6 12.90 2.66 -8.46
N TYR A 7 13.87 3.56 -8.28
CA TYR A 7 13.77 4.68 -7.31
C TYR A 7 12.51 5.51 -7.51
N LYS A 8 12.07 5.68 -8.77
CA LYS A 8 10.83 6.40 -9.10
C LYS A 8 9.60 5.71 -8.52
N GLY A 9 9.53 4.38 -8.63
CA GLY A 9 8.43 3.60 -8.07
C GLY A 9 8.36 3.67 -6.55
N VAL A 10 9.51 3.53 -5.89
CA VAL A 10 9.60 3.62 -4.43
C VAL A 10 9.23 5.00 -3.90
N PHE A 11 9.67 6.06 -4.58
CA PHE A 11 9.30 7.43 -4.21
C PHE A 11 7.78 7.65 -4.29
N ILE A 12 7.14 7.20 -5.38
CA ILE A 12 5.69 7.32 -5.56
C ILE A 12 4.93 6.50 -4.50
N LEU A 13 5.43 5.30 -4.17
CA LEU A 13 4.84 4.47 -3.13
C LEU A 13 4.86 5.16 -1.77
N LEU A 14 6.05 5.61 -1.34
CA LEU A 14 6.22 6.26 -0.04
C LEU A 14 5.41 7.56 0.04
N PHE A 15 5.51 8.41 -0.98
CA PHE A 15 4.79 9.66 -1.04
C PHE A 15 3.27 9.43 -1.00
N GLY A 16 2.77 8.48 -1.80
CA GLY A 16 1.35 8.13 -1.84
C GLY A 16 0.83 7.61 -0.50
N VAL A 17 1.59 6.75 0.19
CA VAL A 17 1.20 6.22 1.51
C VAL A 17 1.19 7.32 2.56
N ILE A 18 2.16 8.24 2.54
CA ILE A 18 2.20 9.39 3.46
C ILE A 18 0.99 10.30 3.22
N CYS A 19 0.72 10.67 1.96
CA CYS A 19 -0.43 11.50 1.62
C CYS A 19 -1.76 10.84 1.99
N ALA A 20 -1.91 9.54 1.73
CA ALA A 20 -3.10 8.78 2.09
C ALA A 20 -3.31 8.80 3.62
N ASN A 21 -2.26 8.53 4.40
CA ASN A 21 -2.35 8.60 5.85
C ASN A 21 -2.70 10.00 6.35
N LEU A 22 -2.05 11.05 5.81
CA LEU A 22 -2.28 12.43 6.26
C LEU A 22 -3.73 12.89 6.03
N LEU A 23 -4.36 12.42 4.96
CA LEU A 23 -5.73 12.78 4.59
C LEU A 23 -6.79 11.87 5.22
N LEU A 24 -6.60 10.55 5.17
CA LEU A 24 -7.63 9.58 5.58
C LEU A 24 -7.61 9.27 7.08
N VAL A 25 -6.44 9.26 7.73
CA VAL A 25 -6.37 9.00 9.18
C VAL A 25 -7.18 10.01 10.01
N PRO A 26 -7.08 11.34 9.80
CA PRO A 26 -7.91 12.28 10.54
C PRO A 26 -9.41 12.12 10.24
N VAL A 27 -9.79 11.74 9.01
CA VAL A 27 -11.19 11.46 8.66
C VAL A 27 -11.71 10.24 9.44
N LEU A 28 -10.94 9.16 9.53
CA LEU A 28 -11.32 7.99 10.32
C LEU A 28 -11.35 8.29 11.82
N ARG A 29 -10.53 9.23 12.29
CA ARG A 29 -10.53 9.67 13.69
C ARG A 29 -11.82 10.44 14.05
N ILE A 30 -12.37 11.22 13.12
CA ILE A 30 -13.67 11.89 13.29
C ILE A 30 -14.78 10.85 13.45
N LEU A 31 -14.66 9.69 12.82
CA LEU A 31 -15.58 8.54 12.95
C LEU A 31 -15.38 7.75 14.26
N ASN A 32 -14.66 8.29 15.24
CA ASN A 32 -14.36 7.66 16.54
C ASN A 32 -13.56 6.34 16.46
N LEU A 33 -12.83 6.06 15.37
CA LEU A 33 -11.87 4.96 15.39
C LEU A 33 -10.64 5.31 16.24
N SER A 34 -10.11 4.30 16.94
CA SER A 34 -8.83 4.38 17.64
C SER A 34 -7.70 4.71 16.67
N GLN A 35 -6.78 5.58 17.08
CA GLN A 35 -5.65 6.06 16.26
C GLN A 35 -4.83 4.89 15.69
N MET A 36 -4.59 3.84 16.49
CA MET A 36 -3.88 2.63 16.05
C MET A 36 -4.61 1.94 14.89
N HIS A 37 -5.93 1.75 15.03
CA HIS A 37 -6.74 1.08 14.02
C HIS A 37 -6.87 1.90 12.74
N SER A 38 -6.99 3.22 12.83
CA SER A 38 -7.04 4.10 11.66
C SER A 38 -5.75 4.03 10.85
N ILE A 39 -4.59 4.11 11.51
CA ILE A 39 -3.29 4.04 10.85
C ILE A 39 -3.09 2.66 10.21
N TRP A 40 -3.42 1.60 10.93
CA TRP A 40 -3.35 0.23 10.42
C TRP A 40 -4.19 0.05 9.15
N LEU A 41 -5.46 0.47 9.17
CA LEU A 41 -6.39 0.25 8.07
C LEU A 41 -6.01 1.09 6.84
N VAL A 42 -5.73 2.38 7.03
CA VAL A 42 -5.36 3.29 5.95
C VAL A 42 -4.03 2.88 5.32
N THR A 43 -3.02 2.55 6.13
CA THR A 43 -1.71 2.15 5.61
C THR A 43 -1.78 0.82 4.86
N SER A 44 -2.57 -0.15 5.33
CA SER A 44 -2.73 -1.45 4.67
C SER A 44 -3.38 -1.30 3.28
N ILE A 45 -4.46 -0.52 3.19
CA ILE A 45 -5.14 -0.27 1.92
C ILE A 45 -4.26 0.57 0.99
N ALA A 46 -3.68 1.67 1.48
CA ALA A 46 -2.84 2.53 0.66
C ALA A 46 -1.63 1.78 0.12
N ALA A 47 -0.91 1.05 0.99
CA ALA A 47 0.28 0.29 0.60
C ALA A 47 -0.06 -0.80 -0.42
N SER A 48 -1.13 -1.58 -0.22
CA SER A 48 -1.51 -2.64 -1.17
C SER A 48 -1.89 -2.09 -2.55
N VAL A 49 -2.70 -1.03 -2.61
CA VAL A 49 -3.07 -0.38 -3.87
C VAL A 49 -1.86 0.23 -4.57
N LEU A 50 -1.04 1.02 -3.86
CA LEU A 50 0.14 1.67 -4.43
C LEU A 50 1.20 0.66 -4.86
N LEU A 51 1.44 -0.39 -4.08
CA LEU A 51 2.39 -1.45 -4.43
C LEU A 51 1.94 -2.19 -5.70
N THR A 52 0.65 -2.51 -5.83
CA THR A 52 0.12 -3.07 -7.07
C THR A 52 0.31 -2.10 -8.24
N ILE A 53 0.02 -0.82 -8.08
CA ILE A 53 0.16 0.17 -9.16
C ILE A 53 1.62 0.31 -9.59
N VAL A 54 2.54 0.49 -8.63
CA VAL A 54 3.97 0.67 -8.89
C VAL A 54 4.54 -0.56 -9.60
N VAL A 55 4.30 -1.75 -9.05
CA VAL A 55 4.86 -2.99 -9.61
C VAL A 55 4.24 -3.32 -10.99
N SER A 56 2.93 -3.12 -11.16
CA SER A 56 2.26 -3.45 -12.43
C SER A 56 2.54 -2.42 -13.52
N PHE A 57 2.42 -1.13 -13.22
CA PHE A 57 2.48 -0.07 -14.25
C PHE A 57 3.85 0.58 -14.38
N ILE A 58 4.60 0.77 -13.28
CA ILE A 58 5.91 1.47 -13.33
C ILE A 58 7.02 0.50 -13.72
N ASP A 59 7.02 -0.71 -13.14
CA ASP A 59 8.00 -1.74 -13.51
C ASP A 59 7.59 -2.49 -14.80
N GLY A 60 6.44 -2.15 -15.40
CA GLY A 60 6.00 -2.67 -16.70
C GLY A 60 5.70 -4.17 -16.71
N THR A 61 5.45 -4.77 -15.54
CA THR A 61 5.23 -6.22 -15.41
C THR A 61 3.78 -6.65 -15.68
N PHE A 62 2.94 -5.73 -16.14
CA PHE A 62 1.53 -5.97 -16.43
C PHE A 62 1.34 -6.76 -17.73
N VAL A 63 1.00 -8.04 -17.60
CA VAL A 63 0.71 -8.93 -18.73
C VAL A 63 -0.79 -9.25 -18.82
N SER A 64 -1.52 -9.31 -17.69
CA SER A 64 -2.96 -9.59 -17.69
C SER A 64 -3.71 -9.03 -16.47
N LYS A 65 -5.03 -8.82 -16.64
CA LYS A 65 -5.93 -8.38 -15.55
C LYS A 65 -5.99 -9.39 -14.39
N VAL A 66 -5.90 -10.68 -14.69
CA VAL A 66 -5.93 -11.77 -13.68
C VAL A 66 -4.66 -11.72 -12.82
N GLN A 67 -3.50 -11.50 -13.42
CA GLN A 67 -2.23 -11.39 -12.69
C GLN A 67 -2.22 -10.17 -11.76
N LEU A 68 -2.81 -9.05 -12.19
CA LEU A 68 -2.95 -7.86 -11.36
C LEU A 68 -3.83 -8.13 -10.14
N PHE A 69 -4.96 -8.81 -10.33
CA PHE A 69 -5.86 -9.17 -9.22
C PHE A 69 -5.17 -10.10 -8.22
N ILE A 70 -4.51 -11.16 -8.70
CA ILE A 70 -3.77 -12.10 -7.82
C ILE A 70 -2.70 -11.36 -7.02
N ARG A 71 -1.92 -10.48 -7.67
CA ARG A 71 -0.89 -9.68 -6.99
C ARG A 71 -1.49 -8.71 -5.98
N PHE A 72 -2.60 -8.07 -6.31
CA PHE A 72 -3.32 -7.19 -5.38
C PHE A 72 -3.76 -7.94 -4.14
N VAL A 73 -4.36 -9.13 -4.27
CA VAL A 73 -4.76 -9.95 -3.12
C VAL A 73 -3.54 -10.33 -2.28
N LEU A 74 -2.46 -10.77 -2.92
CA LEU A 74 -1.24 -11.21 -2.23
C LEU A 74 -0.57 -10.06 -1.46
N PHE A 75 -0.50 -8.87 -2.08
CA PHE A 75 -0.01 -7.65 -1.43
C PHE A 75 -0.97 -7.14 -0.36
N SER A 76 -2.28 -7.24 -0.55
CA SER A 76 -3.28 -6.86 0.46
C SER A 76 -3.11 -7.69 1.73
N VAL A 77 -3.01 -9.01 1.61
CA VAL A 77 -2.78 -9.90 2.77
C VAL A 77 -1.44 -9.59 3.42
N GLY A 78 -0.37 -9.50 2.63
CA GLY A 78 0.98 -9.20 3.14
C GLY A 78 1.03 -7.86 3.87
N CYS A 79 0.60 -6.77 3.22
CA CYS A 79 0.60 -5.44 3.81
C CYS A 79 -0.24 -5.40 5.09
N THR A 80 -1.43 -6.01 5.11
CA THR A 80 -2.31 -6.04 6.30
C THR A 80 -1.67 -6.77 7.49
N LEU A 81 -1.00 -7.89 7.25
CA LEU A 81 -0.31 -8.64 8.29
C LEU A 81 0.91 -7.88 8.83
N PHE A 82 1.75 -7.35 7.92
CA PHE A 82 2.94 -6.61 8.33
C PHE A 82 2.61 -5.32 9.07
N THR A 83 1.63 -4.54 8.59
CA THR A 83 1.17 -3.34 9.31
C THR A 83 0.55 -3.69 10.64
N TYR A 84 -0.15 -4.83 10.77
CA TYR A 84 -0.70 -5.27 12.04
C TYR A 84 0.41 -5.48 13.07
N ILE A 85 1.45 -6.23 12.71
CA ILE A 85 2.62 -6.52 13.56
C ILE A 85 3.39 -5.24 13.93
N ILE A 86 3.42 -4.23 13.05
CA ILE A 86 4.14 -2.98 13.31
C ILE A 86 3.34 -2.06 14.25
N VAL A 87 2.01 -2.07 14.15
CA VAL A 87 1.14 -1.15 14.88
C VAL A 87 0.71 -1.70 16.25
N PHE A 88 0.62 -3.03 16.40
CA PHE A 88 0.20 -3.73 17.63
C PHE A 88 1.30 -4.66 18.14
#